data_AF-V9Z3M5-F1
#
_entry.id   AF-V9Z3M5-F1
#
_cell.length_a   1.000
_cell.length_b   1.000
_cell.length_c   1.000
_cell.angle_alpha   90.00
_cell.angle_beta   90.00
_cell.angle_gamma   90.00
#
_symmetry.space_group_name_H-M   'P 1'
#
loop_
_entity.id
_entity.type
_entity.pdbx_description
1 polymer ?
#
loop_
_entity_poly.entity_id
_entity_poly.type
_entity_poly.pdbx_seq_one_letter_code
_entity_poly.pdbx_strand_id
1 'polypeptide(L)'
;MTTISIQDETGRSAKLAEDMHAFLTSAAPYVEKVTELSLPHTVTVKLLNVSDLAMNFSAFVRRQVERDTTGVELTKQERKKAAALPVAAGRSARTTWAVDASVLVANSVGWPSTLIVPEALAHQGLLSDPDGLCELLVRVLTEQAQVEACRGVLVPGGAWPPVREDQSPVSLLSAGHAYWASQKATPLVLRNPLSHGRRRRSWTYQRQAALAFLAARGQHGRLLRRSTAFVDQAMASIGPERFNRLWVTHELVPTLDELRHPDRWLQRLSA
;
A
#
# COMPACT_ATOMS: atom_id res chain seq x y z
N MET A 1 -3.38 -8.45 -21.30
CA MET A 1 -1.98 -8.02 -21.14
C MET A 1 -2.00 -6.67 -20.44
N THR A 2 -1.31 -6.55 -19.32
CA THR A 2 -1.25 -5.33 -18.51
C THR A 2 -0.20 -4.38 -19.06
N THR A 3 -0.53 -3.09 -19.15
CA THR A 3 0.40 -2.02 -19.54
C THR A 3 1.07 -1.44 -18.30
N ILE A 4 2.40 -1.33 -18.31
CA ILE A 4 3.16 -0.68 -17.22
C ILE A 4 3.48 0.77 -17.63
N SER A 5 2.96 1.74 -16.89
CA SER A 5 3.19 3.17 -17.12
C SER A 5 3.96 3.79 -15.95
N ILE A 6 5.22 4.19 -16.19
CA ILE A 6 6.02 4.94 -15.22
C ILE A 6 6.09 6.40 -15.67
N GLN A 7 5.55 7.31 -14.87
CA GLN A 7 5.49 8.74 -15.15
C GLN A 7 6.56 9.45 -14.31
N ASP A 8 7.66 9.87 -14.94
CA ASP A 8 8.68 10.69 -14.28
C ASP A 8 8.30 12.18 -14.34
N GLU A 9 7.56 12.65 -13.32
CA GLU A 9 7.21 14.06 -13.18
C GLU A 9 8.34 14.86 -12.51
N THR A 10 9.42 14.21 -12.06
CA THR A 10 10.61 14.90 -11.51
C THR A 10 11.52 15.47 -12.59
N GLY A 11 11.47 14.91 -13.80
CA GLY A 11 12.35 15.23 -14.92
C GLY A 11 13.83 14.89 -14.70
N ARG A 12 14.16 14.14 -13.64
CA ARG A 12 15.54 13.82 -13.22
C ARG A 12 15.76 12.34 -12.92
N SER A 13 14.74 11.52 -13.08
CA SER A 13 14.71 10.12 -12.62
C SER A 13 14.47 9.15 -13.78
N ALA A 14 14.79 9.55 -15.02
CA ALA A 14 14.54 8.74 -16.22
C ALA A 14 15.13 7.33 -16.13
N LYS A 15 16.38 7.22 -15.64
CA LYS A 15 17.02 5.91 -15.46
C LYS A 15 16.30 5.03 -14.43
N LEU A 16 15.89 5.62 -13.31
CA LEU A 16 15.10 4.91 -12.30
C LEU A 16 13.75 4.48 -12.88
N ALA A 17 13.10 5.32 -13.69
CA ALA A 17 11.84 4.99 -14.34
C ALA A 17 11.97 3.80 -15.31
N GLU A 18 13.04 3.76 -16.11
CA GLU A 18 13.38 2.61 -16.97
C GLU A 18 13.61 1.34 -16.16
N ASP A 19 14.41 1.42 -15.10
CA ASP A 19 14.72 0.27 -14.24
C ASP A 19 13.45 -0.27 -13.57
N MET A 20 12.60 0.62 -13.03
CA MET A 20 11.31 0.25 -12.44
C MET A 20 10.37 -0.35 -13.49
N HIS A 21 10.32 0.18 -14.71
CA HIS A 21 9.51 -0.39 -15.79
C HIS A 21 9.93 -1.83 -16.10
N ALA A 22 11.24 -2.08 -16.21
CA ALA A 22 11.77 -3.42 -16.45
C ALA A 22 11.43 -4.38 -15.30
N PHE A 23 11.61 -3.95 -14.04
CA PHE A 23 11.27 -4.76 -12.87
C PHE A 23 9.78 -5.08 -12.80
N LEU A 24 8.91 -4.08 -12.96
CA LEU A 24 7.46 -4.26 -12.89
C LEU A 24 6.95 -5.17 -14.02
N THR A 25 7.51 -5.04 -15.22
CA THR A 25 7.17 -5.91 -16.37
C THR A 25 7.56 -7.36 -16.08
N SER A 26 8.75 -7.59 -15.50
CA SER A 26 9.20 -8.93 -15.11
C SER A 26 8.37 -9.51 -13.96
N ALA A 27 8.00 -8.68 -12.99
CA ALA A 27 7.31 -9.11 -11.77
C ALA A 27 5.81 -9.37 -11.96
N ALA A 28 5.15 -8.66 -12.87
CA ALA A 28 3.71 -8.75 -13.11
C ALA A 28 3.16 -10.20 -13.18
N PRO A 29 3.67 -11.10 -14.05
CA PRO A 29 3.12 -12.46 -14.15
C PRO A 29 3.30 -13.27 -12.86
N TYR A 30 4.35 -13.01 -12.06
CA TYR A 30 4.55 -13.70 -10.78
C TYR A 30 3.60 -13.18 -9.70
N VAL A 31 3.29 -11.89 -9.69
CA VAL A 31 2.30 -11.32 -8.78
C VAL A 31 0.91 -11.90 -9.07
N GLU A 32 0.49 -11.92 -10.34
CA GLU A 32 -0.80 -12.53 -10.71
C GLU A 32 -0.82 -14.02 -10.37
N LYS A 33 0.26 -14.75 -10.64
CA LYS A 33 0.37 -16.17 -10.29
C LYS A 33 0.31 -16.44 -8.78
N VAL A 34 1.00 -15.64 -7.98
CA VAL A 34 1.09 -15.86 -6.51
C VAL A 34 -0.19 -15.44 -5.81
N THR A 35 -0.77 -14.32 -6.24
CA THR A 35 -1.93 -13.73 -5.56
C THR A 35 -3.25 -14.21 -6.15
N GLU A 36 -3.26 -14.74 -7.37
CA GLU A 36 -4.46 -15.01 -8.18
C GLU A 36 -5.36 -13.77 -8.36
N LEU A 37 -4.82 -12.56 -8.15
CA LEU A 37 -5.48 -11.32 -8.49
C LEU A 37 -5.02 -10.85 -9.87
N SER A 38 -5.97 -10.41 -10.69
CA SER A 38 -5.65 -9.74 -11.94
C SER A 38 -5.09 -8.35 -11.67
N LEU A 39 -4.02 -7.99 -12.37
CA LEU A 39 -3.55 -6.61 -12.37
C LEU A 39 -4.54 -5.70 -13.13
N PRO A 40 -4.60 -4.40 -12.80
CA PRO A 40 -5.34 -3.45 -13.61
C PRO A 40 -4.85 -3.44 -15.06
N HIS A 41 -5.69 -3.00 -16.00
CA HIS A 41 -5.29 -2.89 -17.40
C HIS A 41 -4.03 -2.03 -17.58
N THR A 42 -3.91 -0.98 -16.77
CA THR A 42 -2.72 -0.13 -16.69
C THR A 42 -2.25 -0.02 -15.24
N VAL A 43 -1.06 -0.53 -14.95
CA VAL A 43 -0.34 -0.26 -13.70
C VAL A 43 0.33 1.08 -13.83
N THR A 44 0.03 2.00 -12.92
CA THR A 44 0.55 3.38 -12.97
C THR A 44 1.43 3.67 -11.78
N VAL A 45 2.68 4.08 -12.02
CA VAL A 45 3.60 4.57 -11.01
C VAL A 45 4.04 5.99 -11.37
N LYS A 46 3.96 6.91 -10.42
CA LYS A 46 4.38 8.30 -10.58
C LYS A 46 5.61 8.58 -9.73
N LEU A 47 6.67 9.06 -10.36
CA LEU A 47 7.85 9.59 -9.66
C LEU A 47 7.64 11.10 -9.48
N LEU A 48 7.64 11.54 -8.23
CA LEU A 48 7.23 12.89 -7.84
C LEU A 48 8.25 13.48 -6.87
N ASN A 49 8.30 14.81 -6.78
CA ASN A 49 8.95 15.46 -5.65
C ASN A 49 8.01 15.45 -4.41
N VAL A 50 8.56 15.82 -3.25
CA VAL A 50 7.82 15.83 -1.97
C VAL A 50 6.59 16.74 -1.98
N SER A 51 6.66 17.87 -2.70
CA SER A 51 5.53 18.80 -2.79
C SER A 51 4.38 18.17 -3.57
N ASP A 52 4.69 17.55 -4.72
CA ASP A 52 3.70 16.92 -5.58
C ASP A 52 3.12 15.66 -4.94
N LEU A 53 3.91 14.88 -4.19
CA LEU A 53 3.41 13.79 -3.35
C LEU A 53 2.31 14.32 -2.40
N ALA A 54 2.62 15.40 -1.67
CA ALA A 54 1.69 15.96 -0.69
C ALA A 54 0.41 16.51 -1.31
N MET A 55 0.51 17.12 -2.49
CA MET A 55 -0.66 17.61 -3.24
C MET A 55 -1.53 16.45 -3.73
N ASN A 56 -0.91 15.45 -4.37
CA ASN A 56 -1.63 14.28 -4.89
C ASN A 56 -2.31 13.49 -3.76
N PHE A 57 -1.62 13.28 -2.64
CA PHE A 57 -2.18 12.57 -1.50
C PHE A 57 -3.30 13.36 -0.81
N SER A 58 -3.14 14.68 -0.63
CA SER A 58 -4.22 15.55 -0.15
C SER A 58 -5.44 15.49 -1.06
N ALA A 59 -5.25 15.53 -2.38
CA ALA A 59 -6.35 15.44 -3.35
C ALA A 59 -7.05 14.07 -3.28
N PHE A 60 -6.30 12.99 -3.11
CA PHE A 60 -6.85 11.65 -2.88
C PHE A 60 -7.71 11.59 -1.61
N VAL A 61 -7.19 12.04 -0.47
CA VAL A 61 -7.95 12.05 0.79
C VAL A 61 -9.20 12.91 0.68
N ARG A 62 -9.13 14.04 -0.03
CA ARG A 62 -10.32 14.87 -0.29
C ARG A 62 -11.42 14.09 -1.01
N ARG A 63 -11.08 13.38 -2.09
CA ARG A 63 -12.05 12.57 -2.84
C ARG A 63 -12.64 11.45 -1.99
N GLN A 64 -11.84 10.80 -1.14
CA GLN A 64 -12.34 9.78 -0.22
C GLN A 64 -13.34 10.36 0.77
N VAL A 65 -13.02 11.50 1.40
CA VAL A 65 -13.94 12.20 2.29
C VAL A 65 -15.22 12.62 1.57
N GLU A 66 -15.13 13.17 0.35
CA GLU A 66 -16.30 13.55 -0.46
C GLU A 66 -17.18 12.34 -0.77
N ARG A 67 -16.59 11.21 -1.18
CA ARG A 67 -17.31 9.95 -1.43
C ARG A 67 -18.03 9.46 -0.17
N ASP A 68 -17.31 9.36 0.94
CA ASP A 68 -17.80 8.78 2.19
C ASP A 68 -18.81 9.69 2.92
N THR A 69 -18.87 10.98 2.57
CA THR A 69 -19.82 11.95 3.15
C THR A 69 -20.98 12.32 2.22
N THR A 70 -20.98 11.80 0.98
CA THR A 70 -22.09 12.03 0.04
C THR A 70 -23.38 11.43 0.59
N GLY A 71 -24.42 12.26 0.72
CA GLY A 71 -25.73 11.84 1.25
C GLY A 71 -25.79 11.68 2.78
N VAL A 72 -24.71 12.00 3.50
CA VAL A 72 -24.67 11.92 4.97
C VAL A 72 -24.84 13.33 5.57
N GLU A 73 -25.80 13.48 6.50
CA GLU A 73 -25.95 14.73 7.26
C GLU A 73 -24.84 14.88 8.30
N LEU A 74 -23.87 15.74 8.02
CA LEU A 74 -22.78 16.04 8.94
C LEU A 74 -23.12 17.22 9.86
N THR A 75 -22.82 17.05 11.15
CA THR A 75 -22.79 18.15 12.12
C THR A 75 -21.77 19.22 11.73
N LYS A 76 -21.87 20.42 12.31
CA LYS A 76 -20.89 21.50 12.07
C LYS A 76 -19.46 21.06 12.44
N GLN A 77 -19.30 20.29 13.52
CA GLN A 77 -17.99 19.80 13.96
C GLN A 77 -17.42 18.76 12.99
N GLU A 78 -18.25 17.86 12.50
CA GLU A 78 -17.86 16.86 11.50
C GLU A 78 -17.45 17.51 10.18
N ARG A 79 -18.21 18.50 9.68
CA ARG A 79 -17.81 19.26 8.49
C ARG A 79 -16.44 19.92 8.63
N LYS A 80 -16.17 20.51 9.80
CA LYS A 80 -14.85 21.11 10.08
C LYS A 80 -13.74 20.07 10.09
N LYS A 81 -13.98 18.89 10.68
CA LYS A 81 -13.02 17.77 10.67
C LYS A 81 -12.79 17.22 9.25
N ALA A 82 -13.86 16.97 8.50
CA ALA A 82 -13.82 16.49 7.12
C ALA A 82 -13.00 17.43 6.22
N ALA A 83 -13.23 18.74 6.31
CA ALA A 83 -12.48 19.74 5.55
C ALA A 83 -10.99 19.84 5.95
N ALA A 84 -10.64 19.53 7.19
CA ALA A 84 -9.26 19.58 7.69
C ALA A 84 -8.43 18.35 7.31
N LEU A 85 -9.06 17.19 7.08
CA LEU A 85 -8.36 15.92 6.84
C LEU A 85 -7.43 15.95 5.62
N PRO A 86 -7.84 16.44 4.43
CA PRO A 86 -6.95 16.51 3.27
C PRO A 86 -5.68 17.34 3.54
N VAL A 87 -5.85 18.47 4.23
CA VAL A 87 -4.74 19.37 4.60
C VAL A 87 -3.79 18.69 5.59
N ALA A 88 -4.34 18.00 6.59
CA ALA A 88 -3.55 17.24 7.55
C ALA A 88 -2.78 16.09 6.87
N ALA A 89 -3.41 15.38 5.94
CA ALA A 89 -2.79 14.29 5.16
C ALA A 89 -1.64 14.81 4.29
N GLY A 90 -1.84 15.90 3.56
CA GLY A 90 -0.77 16.55 2.77
C GLY A 90 0.39 17.02 3.65
N ARG A 91 0.11 17.59 4.83
CA ARG A 91 1.15 17.95 5.80
C ARG A 91 1.92 16.72 6.29
N SER A 92 1.22 15.64 6.63
CA SER A 92 1.83 14.39 7.08
C SER A 92 2.78 13.83 6.02
N ALA A 93 2.35 13.76 4.76
CA ALA A 93 3.17 13.33 3.65
C ALA A 93 4.47 14.15 3.53
N ARG A 94 4.41 15.48 3.68
CA ARG A 94 5.62 16.34 3.69
C ARG A 94 6.56 16.09 4.86
N THR A 95 6.06 15.60 5.98
CA THR A 95 6.87 15.40 7.19
C THR A 95 7.46 13.99 7.32
N THR A 96 6.90 13.02 6.59
CA THR A 96 7.24 11.60 6.70
C THR A 96 7.64 10.94 5.38
N TRP A 97 7.78 11.73 4.31
CA TRP A 97 8.11 11.26 2.96
C TRP A 97 9.34 10.35 2.85
N ALA A 98 10.33 10.48 3.75
CA ALA A 98 11.53 9.65 3.68
C ALA A 98 11.29 8.23 4.21
N VAL A 99 10.22 8.01 4.99
CA VAL A 99 9.88 6.73 5.62
C VAL A 99 9.04 5.86 4.70
N ASP A 100 8.07 6.45 4.02
CA ASP A 100 7.18 5.73 3.11
C ASP A 100 7.77 5.67 1.71
N ALA A 101 8.24 4.49 1.30
CA ALA A 101 8.86 4.30 -0.02
C ALA A 101 7.87 4.47 -1.18
N SER A 102 6.58 4.23 -0.91
CA SER A 102 5.49 4.29 -1.87
C SER A 102 4.18 4.64 -1.17
N VAL A 103 3.31 5.38 -1.86
CA VAL A 103 1.95 5.68 -1.38
C VAL A 103 0.95 5.27 -2.45
N LEU A 104 0.06 4.33 -2.12
CA LEU A 104 -1.04 3.93 -2.98
C LEU A 104 -2.16 4.97 -2.92
N VAL A 105 -2.69 5.35 -4.07
CA VAL A 105 -3.85 6.23 -4.21
C VAL A 105 -4.79 5.69 -5.28
N ALA A 106 -6.05 6.12 -5.23
CA ALA A 106 -6.95 6.05 -6.37
C ALA A 106 -7.03 7.40 -7.09
N ASN A 107 -6.93 7.39 -8.41
CA ASN A 107 -7.07 8.58 -9.24
C ASN A 107 -8.55 9.07 -9.26
N SER A 108 -8.85 10.11 -10.04
CA SER A 108 -10.21 10.68 -10.10
C SER A 108 -11.28 9.74 -10.66
N VAL A 109 -10.89 8.71 -11.41
CA VAL A 109 -11.80 7.69 -11.95
C VAL A 109 -11.79 6.40 -11.12
N GLY A 110 -11.15 6.41 -9.95
CA GLY A 110 -11.10 5.28 -9.02
C GLY A 110 -10.01 4.24 -9.32
N TRP A 111 -9.19 4.45 -10.35
CA TRP A 111 -8.13 3.50 -10.72
C TRP A 111 -6.91 3.64 -9.82
N PRO A 112 -6.22 2.53 -9.52
CA PRO A 112 -5.02 2.57 -8.68
C PRO A 112 -3.88 3.33 -9.34
N SER A 113 -3.10 4.00 -8.51
CA SER A 113 -1.82 4.61 -8.88
C SER A 113 -0.91 4.63 -7.66
N THR A 114 0.39 4.46 -7.88
CA THR A 114 1.37 4.49 -6.81
C THR A 114 2.30 5.68 -6.96
N LEU A 115 2.40 6.47 -5.90
CA LEU A 115 3.24 7.66 -5.82
C LEU A 115 4.55 7.30 -5.15
N ILE A 116 5.68 7.63 -5.76
CA ILE A 116 7.01 7.35 -5.24
C ILE A 116 7.85 8.63 -5.32
N VAL A 117 8.56 8.94 -4.24
CA VAL A 117 9.55 10.01 -4.21
C VAL A 117 10.93 9.37 -4.38
N PRO A 118 11.65 9.58 -5.50
CA PRO A 118 12.96 8.99 -5.74
C PRO A 118 13.96 9.23 -4.60
N GLU A 119 13.94 10.42 -4.00
CA GLU A 119 14.79 10.76 -2.86
C GLU A 119 14.47 9.91 -1.62
N ALA A 120 13.22 9.44 -1.46
CA ALA A 120 12.84 8.57 -0.36
C ALA A 120 13.52 7.20 -0.51
N LEU A 121 13.54 6.66 -1.73
CA LEU A 121 14.25 5.42 -2.05
C LEU A 121 15.75 5.56 -1.74
N ALA A 122 16.35 6.69 -2.11
CA ALA A 122 17.75 6.98 -1.79
C ALA A 122 18.01 6.99 -0.28
N HIS A 123 17.16 7.69 0.49
CA HIS A 123 17.27 7.75 1.94
C HIS A 123 17.06 6.40 2.65
N GLN A 124 16.26 5.52 2.06
CA GLN A 124 16.05 4.16 2.53
C GLN A 124 17.16 3.19 2.11
N GLY A 125 18.05 3.60 1.20
CA GLY A 125 19.10 2.78 0.62
C GLY A 125 18.61 1.83 -0.48
N LEU A 126 17.38 2.01 -0.98
CA LEU A 126 16.77 1.14 -2.00
C LEU A 126 17.38 1.31 -3.39
N LEU A 127 17.91 2.50 -3.70
CA LEU A 127 18.60 2.73 -4.98
C LEU A 127 19.93 1.96 -5.11
N SER A 128 20.47 1.46 -4.01
CA SER A 128 21.69 0.64 -3.98
C SER A 128 21.40 -0.81 -3.61
N ASP A 129 20.13 -1.20 -3.56
CA ASP A 129 19.66 -2.53 -3.18
C ASP A 129 18.61 -3.00 -4.20
N PRO A 130 19.05 -3.58 -5.34
CA PRO A 130 18.15 -4.03 -6.41
C PRO A 130 17.12 -5.06 -5.92
N ASP A 131 17.49 -5.96 -5.01
CA ASP A 131 16.59 -6.95 -4.44
C ASP A 131 15.50 -6.28 -3.60
N GLY A 132 15.88 -5.31 -2.77
CA GLY A 132 14.95 -4.50 -1.98
C GLY A 132 14.04 -3.61 -2.83
N LEU A 133 14.55 -3.08 -3.95
CA LEU A 133 13.72 -2.36 -4.91
C LEU A 133 12.72 -3.29 -5.60
N CYS A 134 13.14 -4.50 -5.99
CA CYS A 134 12.25 -5.51 -6.55
C CYS A 134 11.16 -5.91 -5.54
N GLU A 135 11.51 -6.14 -4.28
CA GLU A 135 10.56 -6.41 -3.18
C GLU A 135 9.51 -5.29 -3.06
N LEU A 136 9.94 -4.02 -3.08
CA LEU A 136 9.03 -2.88 -3.07
C LEU A 136 8.09 -2.91 -4.28
N LEU A 137 8.61 -3.13 -5.49
CA LEU A 137 7.82 -3.07 -6.72
C LEU A 137 6.80 -4.22 -6.82
N VAL A 138 7.13 -5.40 -6.28
CA VAL A 138 6.19 -6.52 -6.13
C VAL A 138 5.04 -6.14 -5.18
N ARG A 139 5.36 -5.46 -4.07
CA ARG A 139 4.34 -4.93 -3.16
C ARG A 139 3.45 -3.91 -3.86
N VAL A 140 4.03 -2.98 -4.64
CA VAL A 140 3.30 -2.00 -5.43
C VAL A 140 2.32 -2.65 -6.40
N LEU A 141 2.73 -3.68 -7.15
CA LEU A 141 1.84 -4.43 -8.03
C LEU A 141 0.69 -5.08 -7.27
N THR A 142 0.98 -5.69 -6.11
CA THR A 142 -0.03 -6.35 -5.29
C THR A 142 -1.06 -5.37 -4.77
N GLU A 143 -0.62 -4.20 -4.29
CA GLU A 143 -1.50 -3.12 -3.84
C GLU A 143 -2.43 -2.63 -4.96
N GLN A 144 -1.92 -2.48 -6.18
CA GLN A 144 -2.77 -2.10 -7.32
C GLN A 144 -3.75 -3.22 -7.71
N ALA A 145 -3.35 -4.49 -7.65
CA ALA A 145 -4.24 -5.63 -7.88
C ALA A 145 -5.38 -5.71 -6.84
N GLN A 146 -5.08 -5.41 -5.57
CA GLN A 146 -6.11 -5.33 -4.52
C GLN A 146 -7.15 -4.24 -4.82
N VAL A 147 -6.68 -3.05 -5.21
CA VAL A 147 -7.55 -1.92 -5.54
C VAL A 147 -8.39 -2.22 -6.78
N GLU A 148 -7.82 -2.86 -7.79
CA GLU A 148 -8.56 -3.33 -8.97
C GLU A 148 -9.64 -4.35 -8.57
N ALA A 149 -9.28 -5.36 -7.78
CA ALA A 149 -10.20 -6.41 -7.33
C ALA A 149 -11.39 -5.88 -6.52
N CYS A 150 -11.17 -4.82 -5.73
CA CYS A 150 -12.23 -4.14 -4.98
C CYS A 150 -12.85 -2.94 -5.71
N ARG A 151 -12.50 -2.69 -6.98
CA ARG A 151 -12.97 -1.56 -7.79
C ARG A 151 -12.83 -0.20 -7.07
N GLY A 152 -11.73 -0.01 -6.34
CA GLY A 152 -11.47 1.23 -5.59
C GLY A 152 -12.28 1.42 -4.31
N VAL A 153 -13.03 0.40 -3.86
CA VAL A 153 -13.79 0.48 -2.60
C VAL A 153 -12.86 0.38 -1.39
N LEU A 154 -11.97 -0.62 -1.37
CA LEU A 154 -11.04 -0.90 -0.28
C LEU A 154 -9.64 -0.32 -0.54
N VAL A 155 -9.55 1.01 -0.68
CA VAL A 155 -8.25 1.69 -0.79
C VAL A 155 -7.76 2.05 0.62
N PRO A 156 -6.59 1.56 1.07
CA PRO A 156 -6.05 1.93 2.36
C PRO A 156 -5.82 3.44 2.51
N GLY A 157 -6.20 3.99 3.67
CA GLY A 157 -5.99 5.38 4.03
C GLY A 157 -7.07 6.33 3.53
N GLY A 158 -7.19 7.49 4.19
CA GLY A 158 -8.10 8.56 3.76
C GLY A 158 -9.60 8.35 4.05
N ALA A 159 -9.99 7.28 4.75
CA ALA A 159 -11.38 6.98 5.07
C ALA A 159 -12.03 8.02 6.01
N TRP A 160 -13.35 8.20 5.86
CA TRP A 160 -14.20 8.94 6.78
C TRP A 160 -15.22 8.02 7.49
N PRO A 161 -15.42 8.16 8.82
CA PRO A 161 -14.66 9.00 9.75
C PRO A 161 -13.19 8.54 9.86
N PRO A 162 -12.27 9.43 10.28
CA PRO A 162 -10.86 9.08 10.33
C PRO A 162 -10.62 7.99 11.38
N VAL A 163 -10.23 6.81 10.91
CA VAL A 163 -9.79 5.69 11.74
C VAL A 163 -8.26 5.71 11.79
N ARG A 164 -7.69 5.44 12.97
CA ARG A 164 -6.23 5.28 13.07
C ARG A 164 -5.82 4.04 12.27
N GLU A 165 -4.67 4.09 11.60
CA GLU A 165 -4.22 2.99 10.75
C GLU A 165 -4.06 1.66 11.52
N ASP A 166 -3.60 1.72 12.78
CA ASP A 166 -3.51 0.55 13.69
C ASP A 166 -4.87 0.00 14.14
N GLN A 167 -5.96 0.66 13.76
CA GLN A 167 -7.35 0.31 14.04
C GLN A 167 -8.15 0.06 12.76
N SER A 168 -7.53 0.11 11.58
CA SER A 168 -8.17 -0.15 10.29
C SER A 168 -7.88 -1.59 9.85
N PRO A 169 -8.86 -2.52 9.90
CA PRO A 169 -8.65 -3.88 9.45
C PRO A 169 -8.27 -3.93 7.97
N VAL A 170 -8.87 -3.08 7.13
CA VAL A 170 -8.55 -2.96 5.71
C VAL A 170 -7.08 -2.57 5.50
N SER A 171 -6.59 -1.54 6.20
CA SER A 171 -5.20 -1.11 6.08
C SER A 171 -4.23 -2.21 6.50
N LEU A 172 -4.49 -2.89 7.61
CA LEU A 172 -3.64 -3.96 8.11
C LEU A 172 -3.65 -5.19 7.18
N LEU A 173 -4.83 -5.57 6.69
CA LEU A 173 -5.01 -6.69 5.77
C LEU A 173 -4.32 -6.42 4.43
N SER A 174 -4.56 -5.26 3.82
CA SER A 174 -3.94 -4.87 2.55
C SER A 174 -2.41 -4.87 2.66
N ALA A 175 -1.87 -4.25 3.70
CA ALA A 175 -0.42 -4.24 3.94
C ALA A 175 0.15 -5.65 4.20
N GLY A 176 -0.56 -6.47 4.99
CA GLY A 176 -0.18 -7.85 5.27
C GLY A 176 -0.17 -8.73 4.03
N HIS A 177 -1.19 -8.61 3.17
CA HIS A 177 -1.27 -9.35 1.92
C HIS A 177 -0.22 -8.90 0.90
N ALA A 178 0.04 -7.59 0.79
CA ALA A 178 1.06 -7.09 -0.11
C ALA A 178 2.48 -7.51 0.33
N TYR A 179 2.74 -7.57 1.64
CA TYR A 179 4.01 -8.09 2.18
C TYR A 179 4.13 -9.61 2.07
N TRP A 180 3.04 -10.34 2.28
CA TRP A 180 2.99 -11.79 2.01
C TRP A 180 3.32 -12.07 0.54
N ALA A 181 2.69 -11.34 -0.39
CA ALA A 181 2.93 -11.50 -1.82
C ALA A 181 4.38 -11.19 -2.19
N SER A 182 5.00 -10.15 -1.61
CA SER A 182 6.43 -9.87 -1.86
C SER A 182 7.34 -11.00 -1.38
N GLN A 183 7.08 -11.61 -0.22
CA GLN A 183 7.84 -12.76 0.26
C GLN A 183 7.75 -13.98 -0.67
N LYS A 184 6.61 -14.19 -1.32
CA LYS A 184 6.40 -15.35 -2.22
C LYS A 184 6.84 -15.08 -3.65
N ALA A 185 6.56 -13.89 -4.19
CA ALA A 185 6.79 -13.56 -5.60
C ALA A 185 8.21 -13.06 -5.87
N THR A 186 8.82 -12.25 -4.99
CA THR A 186 10.16 -11.69 -5.24
C THR A 186 11.24 -12.76 -5.46
N PRO A 187 11.30 -13.87 -4.70
CA PRO A 187 12.25 -14.96 -5.00
C PRO A 187 12.07 -15.56 -6.39
N LEU A 188 10.84 -15.60 -6.92
CA LEU A 188 10.56 -16.11 -8.26
C LEU A 188 11.06 -15.14 -9.34
N VAL A 189 10.88 -13.84 -9.11
CA VAL A 189 11.38 -12.78 -10.01
C VAL A 189 12.90 -12.77 -10.06
N LEU A 190 13.55 -12.79 -8.88
CA LEU A 190 15.00 -12.73 -8.75
C LEU A 190 15.70 -14.07 -9.01
N ARG A 191 14.93 -15.17 -9.06
CA ARG A 191 15.43 -16.56 -9.16
C ARG A 191 16.41 -16.96 -8.05
N ASN A 192 16.37 -16.25 -6.92
CA ASN A 192 17.23 -16.44 -5.78
C ASN A 192 16.44 -16.21 -4.48
N PRO A 193 16.84 -16.79 -3.34
CA PRO A 193 16.26 -16.45 -2.05
C PRO A 193 16.42 -14.96 -1.74
N LEU A 194 15.45 -14.38 -1.05
CA LEU A 194 15.50 -12.99 -0.61
C LEU A 194 16.67 -12.77 0.36
N SER A 195 17.71 -12.06 -0.10
CA SER A 195 18.80 -11.61 0.75
C SER A 195 18.43 -10.27 1.40
N HIS A 196 18.32 -10.25 2.72
CA HIS A 196 18.06 -9.00 3.44
C HIS A 196 19.39 -8.33 3.75
N GLY A 197 19.97 -7.68 2.74
CA GLY A 197 21.17 -6.88 2.89
C GLY A 197 20.96 -5.73 3.89
N ARG A 198 22.01 -5.38 4.64
CA ARG A 198 21.94 -4.22 5.55
C ARG A 198 21.93 -2.93 4.72
N ARG A 199 20.73 -2.40 4.45
CA ARG A 199 20.56 -1.11 3.75
C ARG A 199 21.20 0.03 4.53
N ARG A 200 22.01 0.86 3.87
CA ARG A 200 22.56 2.08 4.46
C ARG A 200 21.50 3.18 4.41
N ARG A 201 20.84 3.40 5.55
CA ARG A 201 19.78 4.42 5.69
C ARG A 201 20.38 5.77 6.08
N SER A 202 19.84 6.85 5.51
CA SER A 202 20.30 8.21 5.79
C SER A 202 19.88 8.68 7.18
N TRP A 203 20.52 9.74 7.67
CA TRP A 203 20.09 10.41 8.90
C TRP A 203 18.67 10.99 8.79
N THR A 204 18.29 11.52 7.61
CA THR A 204 16.93 12.00 7.33
C THR A 204 15.89 10.91 7.53
N TYR A 205 16.15 9.71 6.98
CA TYR A 205 15.30 8.55 7.22
C TYR A 205 15.20 8.24 8.71
N GLN A 206 16.33 8.13 9.42
CA GLN A 206 16.35 7.72 10.82
C GLN A 206 15.54 8.69 11.70
N ARG A 207 15.70 10.00 11.46
CA ARG A 207 14.96 11.05 12.17
C ARG A 207 13.45 10.94 11.91
N GLN A 208 13.02 10.82 10.65
CA GLN A 208 11.60 10.72 10.33
C GLN A 208 10.99 9.39 10.80
N ALA A 209 11.76 8.29 10.70
CA ALA A 209 11.34 6.98 11.19
C ALA A 209 11.14 6.98 12.71
N ALA A 210 11.95 7.74 13.48
CA ALA A 210 11.74 7.92 14.91
C ALA A 210 10.42 8.67 15.20
N LEU A 211 10.11 9.72 14.43
CA LEU A 211 8.83 10.43 14.55
C LEU A 211 7.63 9.53 14.21
N ALA A 212 7.72 8.79 13.11
CA ALA A 212 6.69 7.84 12.69
C ALA A 212 6.52 6.71 13.72
N PHE A 213 7.61 6.20 14.29
CA PHE A 213 7.58 5.20 15.35
C PHE A 213 6.85 5.71 16.59
N LEU A 214 7.12 6.94 17.03
CA LEU A 214 6.42 7.56 18.17
C LEU A 214 4.93 7.75 17.86
N ALA A 215 4.59 8.24 16.66
CA ALA A 215 3.20 8.41 16.23
C ALA A 215 2.43 7.07 16.19
N ALA A 216 3.08 6.01 15.74
CA ALA A 216 2.54 4.65 15.70
C ALA A 216 2.72 3.87 17.02
N ARG A 217 3.21 4.51 18.10
CA ARG A 217 3.53 3.88 19.40
C ARG A 217 4.38 2.61 19.28
N GLY A 218 5.24 2.55 18.26
CA GLY A 218 6.10 1.40 17.97
C GLY A 218 5.38 0.12 17.59
N GLN A 219 4.10 0.18 17.22
CA GLN A 219 3.30 -1.00 16.88
C GLN A 219 3.37 -1.39 15.41
N HIS A 220 3.72 -0.46 14.51
CA HIS A 220 3.65 -0.66 13.06
C HIS A 220 4.31 -1.98 12.59
N GLY A 221 5.58 -2.22 12.96
CA GLY A 221 6.26 -3.46 12.57
C GLY A 221 5.68 -4.74 13.19
N ARG A 222 5.08 -4.67 14.39
CA ARG A 222 4.39 -5.83 14.99
C ARG A 222 3.09 -6.12 14.28
N LEU A 223 2.33 -5.07 13.94
CA LEU A 223 1.05 -5.18 13.24
C LEU A 223 1.24 -5.74 11.84
N LEU A 224 2.23 -5.25 11.08
CA LEU A 224 2.55 -5.77 9.75
C LEU A 224 2.93 -7.25 9.79
N ARG A 225 3.78 -7.68 10.75
CA ARG A 225 4.13 -9.10 10.89
C ARG A 225 2.90 -9.96 11.21
N ARG A 226 2.02 -9.47 12.09
CA ARG A 226 0.79 -10.19 12.44
C ARG A 226 -0.17 -10.30 11.27
N SER A 227 -0.41 -9.22 10.53
CA SER A 227 -1.30 -9.26 9.37
C SER A 227 -0.72 -10.12 8.24
N THR A 228 0.60 -10.10 8.03
CA THR A 228 1.26 -11.02 7.09
C THR A 228 1.07 -12.47 7.51
N ALA A 229 1.26 -12.79 8.80
CA ALA A 229 1.06 -14.15 9.31
C ALA A 229 -0.40 -14.61 9.21
N PHE A 230 -1.37 -13.72 9.46
CA PHE A 230 -2.79 -13.97 9.22
C PHE A 230 -3.03 -14.36 7.75
N VAL A 231 -2.48 -13.60 6.80
CA VAL A 231 -2.65 -13.89 5.36
C VAL A 231 -2.00 -15.21 5.00
N ASP A 232 -0.79 -15.50 5.48
CA ASP A 232 -0.11 -16.76 5.20
C ASP A 232 -0.92 -17.96 5.70
N GLN A 233 -1.45 -17.90 6.93
CA GLN A 233 -2.30 -18.95 7.49
C GLN A 233 -3.62 -19.09 6.71
N ALA A 234 -4.26 -17.98 6.35
CA ALA A 234 -5.51 -18.00 5.59
C ALA A 234 -5.30 -18.60 4.19
N MET A 235 -4.28 -18.15 3.47
CA MET A 235 -3.91 -18.68 2.16
C MET A 235 -3.62 -20.18 2.21
N ALA A 236 -2.91 -20.66 3.24
CA ALA A 236 -2.63 -22.08 3.43
C ALA A 236 -3.90 -22.90 3.76
N SER A 237 -4.88 -22.31 4.43
CA SER A 237 -6.07 -23.01 4.92
C SER A 237 -7.19 -23.10 3.88
N ILE A 238 -7.45 -22.01 3.15
CA ILE A 238 -8.59 -21.90 2.23
C ILE A 238 -8.20 -21.66 0.77
N GLY A 239 -6.91 -21.43 0.50
CA GLY A 239 -6.40 -21.10 -0.82
C GLY A 239 -6.65 -19.65 -1.25
N PRO A 240 -5.90 -19.17 -2.25
CA PRO A 240 -6.00 -17.81 -2.79
C PRO A 240 -7.38 -17.47 -3.37
N GLU A 241 -8.00 -18.35 -4.17
CA GLU A 241 -9.33 -18.12 -4.73
C GLU A 241 -10.38 -17.75 -3.67
N ARG A 242 -10.49 -18.56 -2.60
CA ARG A 242 -11.48 -18.30 -1.52
C ARG A 242 -11.10 -17.08 -0.70
N PHE A 243 -9.80 -16.89 -0.41
CA PHE A 243 -9.32 -15.71 0.31
C PHE A 243 -9.69 -14.43 -0.46
N ASN A 244 -9.47 -14.39 -1.77
CA ASN A 244 -9.65 -13.21 -2.61
C ASN A 244 -11.11 -12.74 -2.73
N ARG A 245 -12.09 -13.56 -2.33
CA ARG A 245 -13.51 -13.12 -2.24
C ARG A 245 -13.67 -11.92 -1.30
N LEU A 246 -12.77 -11.72 -0.34
CA LEU A 246 -12.81 -10.58 0.57
C LEU A 246 -12.61 -9.23 -0.12
N TRP A 247 -11.94 -9.21 -1.28
CA TRP A 247 -11.74 -7.96 -2.03
C TRP A 247 -13.04 -7.48 -2.69
N VAL A 248 -13.94 -8.41 -2.98
CA VAL A 248 -15.24 -8.13 -3.61
C VAL A 248 -16.35 -7.99 -2.58
N THR A 249 -16.26 -8.74 -1.46
CA THR A 249 -17.33 -8.83 -0.46
C THR A 249 -16.86 -8.26 0.88
N HIS A 250 -17.28 -7.03 1.18
CA HIS A 250 -16.85 -6.29 2.38
C HIS A 250 -17.12 -7.06 3.70
N GLU A 251 -18.21 -7.83 3.77
CA GLU A 251 -18.56 -8.64 4.95
C GLU A 251 -17.52 -9.72 5.28
N LEU A 252 -16.70 -10.12 4.31
CA LEU A 252 -15.64 -11.10 4.51
C LEU A 252 -14.33 -10.47 5.01
N VAL A 253 -14.23 -9.13 5.06
CA VAL A 253 -13.07 -8.46 5.65
C VAL A 253 -12.98 -8.87 7.13
N PRO A 254 -11.81 -9.35 7.61
CA PRO A 254 -11.63 -9.70 9.00
C PRO A 254 -11.75 -8.47 9.89
N THR A 255 -12.29 -8.67 11.09
CA THR A 255 -12.24 -7.67 12.16
C THR A 255 -10.81 -7.55 12.74
N LEU A 256 -10.55 -6.53 13.55
CA LEU A 256 -9.26 -6.42 14.26
C LEU A 256 -8.99 -7.59 15.21
N ASP A 257 -10.04 -8.19 15.77
CA ASP A 257 -9.92 -9.35 16.65
C ASP A 257 -9.59 -10.61 15.84
N GLU A 258 -10.26 -10.80 14.72
CA GLU A 258 -10.00 -11.88 13.77
C GLU A 258 -8.60 -11.82 13.16
N LEU A 259 -8.07 -10.62 12.88
CA LEU A 259 -6.66 -10.45 12.47
C LEU A 259 -5.66 -10.91 13.53
N ARG A 260 -6.06 -10.97 14.81
CA ARG A 260 -5.24 -11.51 15.91
C ARG A 260 -5.48 -13.00 16.15
N HIS A 261 -6.63 -13.50 15.72
CA HIS A 261 -7.09 -14.86 15.93
C HIS A 261 -7.64 -15.43 14.60
N PRO A 262 -6.76 -15.79 13.65
CA PRO A 262 -7.16 -16.18 12.29
C PRO A 262 -8.19 -17.31 12.25
N ASP A 263 -8.14 -18.23 13.22
CA ASP A 263 -9.09 -19.34 13.33
C ASP A 263 -10.55 -18.87 13.48
N ARG A 264 -10.80 -17.73 14.15
CA ARG A 264 -12.16 -17.17 14.29
C ARG A 264 -12.72 -16.71 12.95
N TRP A 265 -11.86 -16.11 12.12
CA TRP A 265 -12.24 -15.71 10.77
C TRP A 265 -12.57 -16.92 9.90
N LEU A 266 -11.71 -17.96 9.95
CA LEU A 266 -11.91 -19.20 9.20
C LEU A 266 -13.20 -19.94 9.62
N GLN A 267 -13.51 -19.95 10.92
CA GLN A 267 -14.77 -20.48 11.44
C GLN A 267 -15.97 -19.71 10.88
N ARG A 268 -15.89 -18.36 10.86
CA ARG A 268 -16.97 -17.52 10.32
C ARG A 268 -17.20 -17.75 8.82
N LEU A 269 -16.15 -18.02 8.04
CA LEU A 269 -16.29 -18.33 6.61
C LEU A 269 -16.93 -19.68 6.32
N SER A 270 -16.94 -20.58 7.31
CA SER A 270 -17.46 -21.93 7.19
C SER A 270 -18.92 -22.06 7.66
N ALA A 271 -19.45 -21.01 8.28
CA ALA A 271 -20.84 -20.90 8.73
C ALA A 271 -21.72 -20.32 7.62
#